data_AF-A0A6A6JAX5-F1
#
_entry.id   AF-A0A6A6JAX5-F1
#
_cell.length_a   1.000
_cell.length_b   1.000
_cell.length_c   1.000
_cell.angle_alpha   90.00
_cell.angle_beta   90.00
_cell.angle_gamma   90.00
#
_symmetry.space_group_name_H-M   'P 1'
#
loop_
_entity.id
_entity.type
_entity.pdbx_description
1 polymer ?
#
loop_
_entity_poly.entity_id
_entity_poly.type
_entity_poly.pdbx_seq_one_letter_code
_entity_poly.pdbx_strand_id
1 'polypeptide(L)'
;MGSSLSKVRDGAPLRVTAAGACPEGSKSLNNEQYLSFTITIPRPSAWFRPKSFDGRASTASLIPTIFRTVKNAPLPERQAYFRFLDLPLEIRFMIYEEVLVVGKVFYTPTDYDLSNGERCDNYQSFKKPELQLLKVCKRIHAEAEPIYLAKNLFVLPVDWFKHSPFRSPGGTSSSRFLFSEAGLSLIKNVSLGIDFEVCRTSWDKFNNYYWTISRNEWHSFASKRPFAKLTQQEKLEEMHEALEVNRQFDWGFIEDKLSNFRTTLNYVELDFTNIYCLLGECRPMDMVDIGYWISTLDPSTLIVKGLCSRAEREQFIAIARRRGLTHQNLRIQHGLRFVKRSDKSQWDSYMAETPDPSCKDDGESCEGEVDTDEEGMDSDEE
;
A
#
# COMPACT_ATOMS: atom_id res chain seq x y z
N MET A 1 15.27 -44.97 -16.67
CA MET A 1 15.30 -44.06 -17.83
C MET A 1 16.19 -42.88 -17.47
N GLY A 2 17.10 -42.51 -18.38
CA GLY A 2 18.43 -41.96 -18.09
C GLY A 2 18.48 -40.60 -17.40
N SER A 3 19.36 -40.51 -16.39
CA SER A 3 19.83 -39.28 -15.77
C SER A 3 21.13 -38.82 -16.43
N SER A 4 21.16 -37.56 -16.88
CA SER A 4 22.39 -36.90 -17.35
C SER A 4 22.69 -35.71 -16.45
N LEU A 5 23.77 -35.85 -15.68
CA LEU A 5 24.46 -34.81 -14.93
C LEU A 5 25.48 -34.07 -15.82
N SER A 6 25.99 -32.96 -15.30
CA SER A 6 27.05 -32.05 -15.81
C SER A 6 26.47 -30.85 -16.59
N LYS A 7 26.87 -29.59 -16.35
CA LYS A 7 28.14 -29.03 -15.90
C LYS A 7 27.89 -27.63 -15.30
N VAL A 8 28.67 -27.27 -14.28
CA VAL A 8 28.73 -25.93 -13.65
C VAL A 8 30.07 -25.27 -14.02
N ARG A 9 30.02 -23.93 -14.16
CA ARG A 9 31.09 -22.90 -14.16
C ARG A 9 31.64 -22.47 -15.52
N ASP A 10 31.46 -21.20 -15.83
CA ASP A 10 32.54 -20.21 -15.67
C ASP A 10 31.98 -18.81 -15.40
N GLY A 11 32.59 -18.14 -14.41
CA GLY A 11 32.22 -16.81 -13.94
C GLY A 11 33.04 -15.71 -14.61
N ALA A 12 32.41 -14.57 -14.88
CA ALA A 12 33.07 -13.34 -15.26
C ALA A 12 33.07 -12.37 -14.06
N PRO A 13 34.19 -11.66 -13.77
CA PRO A 13 34.25 -10.71 -12.67
C PRO A 13 33.60 -9.37 -13.03
N LEU A 14 32.66 -8.93 -12.21
CA LEU A 14 32.11 -7.57 -12.20
C LEU A 14 33.17 -6.59 -11.68
N ARG A 15 33.51 -5.61 -12.52
CA ARG A 15 34.46 -4.54 -12.24
C ARG A 15 33.69 -3.33 -11.69
N VAL A 16 33.69 -3.15 -10.38
CA VAL A 16 33.19 -1.93 -9.73
C VAL A 16 34.30 -0.88 -9.75
N THR A 17 34.06 0.26 -10.40
CA THR A 17 34.90 1.45 -10.29
C THR A 17 34.07 2.53 -9.59
N ALA A 18 34.47 2.86 -8.36
CA ALA A 18 33.99 4.00 -7.61
C ALA A 18 35.17 4.96 -7.43
N ALA A 19 35.13 6.10 -8.12
CA ALA A 19 36.01 7.23 -7.86
C ALA A 19 35.30 8.49 -8.34
N GLY A 20 34.79 9.27 -7.38
CA GLY A 20 34.16 10.56 -7.61
C GLY A 20 34.28 11.38 -6.35
N ALA A 21 35.44 12.02 -6.19
CA ALA A 21 35.71 12.98 -5.12
C ALA A 21 34.84 14.23 -5.29
N CYS A 22 34.21 14.68 -4.21
CA CYS A 22 33.61 16.01 -4.09
C CYS A 22 34.70 17.05 -3.80
N PRO A 23 34.72 18.20 -4.50
CA PRO A 23 35.25 19.42 -3.92
C PRO A 23 34.11 20.30 -3.41
N GLU A 24 34.32 20.77 -2.19
CA GLU A 24 33.62 21.86 -1.51
C GLU A 24 33.58 23.12 -2.40
N GLY A 25 32.44 23.83 -2.38
CA GLY A 25 32.29 25.05 -3.16
C GLY A 25 30.94 25.72 -2.95
N SER A 26 30.73 26.29 -1.76
CA SER A 26 29.61 27.16 -1.43
C SER A 26 29.61 28.43 -2.30
N LYS A 27 28.59 28.58 -3.15
CA LYS A 27 28.17 29.88 -3.71
C LYS A 27 26.66 30.02 -3.55
N SER A 28 26.26 31.00 -2.74
CA SER A 28 24.88 31.45 -2.61
C SER A 28 24.43 32.09 -3.91
N LEU A 29 23.51 31.45 -4.63
CA LEU A 29 22.75 32.05 -5.71
C LEU A 29 21.33 32.30 -5.20
N ASN A 30 21.04 33.57 -4.91
CA ASN A 30 19.67 34.07 -4.81
C ASN A 30 19.07 34.01 -6.22
N ASN A 31 18.43 32.89 -6.53
CA ASN A 31 17.61 32.75 -7.72
C ASN A 31 16.19 32.47 -7.23
N GLU A 32 15.41 33.52 -7.00
CA GLU A 32 13.95 33.41 -6.85
C GLU A 32 13.38 33.05 -8.23
N GLN A 33 13.52 31.78 -8.61
CA GLN A 33 12.70 31.21 -9.66
C GLN A 33 11.28 31.11 -9.13
N TYR A 34 10.42 32.01 -9.58
CA TYR A 34 8.98 31.87 -9.41
C TYR A 34 8.53 30.60 -10.16
N LEU A 35 8.33 29.52 -9.42
CA LEU A 35 7.60 28.36 -9.92
C LEU A 35 6.15 28.79 -10.14
N SER A 36 5.80 29.10 -11.38
CA SER A 36 4.41 29.25 -11.78
C SER A 36 3.82 27.86 -12.01
N PHE A 37 2.97 27.41 -11.09
CA PHE A 37 2.15 26.23 -11.31
C PHE A 37 0.81 26.66 -11.90
N THR A 38 0.51 26.22 -13.12
CA THR A 38 -0.83 26.34 -13.69
C THR A 38 -1.65 25.16 -13.19
N ILE A 39 -2.44 25.37 -12.14
CA ILE A 39 -3.44 24.40 -11.71
C ILE A 39 -4.65 24.59 -12.62
N THR A 40 -4.80 23.72 -13.62
CA THR A 40 -6.05 23.61 -14.36
C THR A 40 -7.05 22.89 -13.48
N ILE A 41 -7.89 23.64 -12.78
CA ILE A 41 -9.01 23.08 -12.02
C ILE A 41 -10.00 22.55 -13.07
N PRO A 42 -10.20 21.22 -13.18
CA PRO A 42 -11.25 20.70 -14.07
C PRO A 42 -12.58 21.30 -13.64
N ARG A 43 -13.41 21.71 -14.60
CA ARG A 43 -14.77 22.17 -14.29
C ARG A 43 -15.46 21.08 -13.46
N PRO A 44 -16.12 21.41 -12.34
CA PRO A 44 -16.86 20.42 -11.55
C PRO A 44 -17.76 19.61 -12.49
N SER A 45 -17.69 18.29 -12.35
CA SER A 45 -18.52 17.35 -13.11
C SER A 45 -19.99 17.75 -12.95
N ALA A 46 -20.67 17.78 -14.10
CA ALA A 46 -21.95 18.42 -14.28
C ALA A 46 -23.08 17.72 -13.53
N TRP A 47 -23.37 18.14 -12.30
CA TRP A 47 -24.62 17.81 -11.61
C TRP A 47 -25.79 18.74 -11.96
N PHE A 48 -25.58 19.73 -12.84
CA PHE A 48 -26.66 20.51 -13.43
C PHE A 48 -26.32 20.90 -14.88
N ARG A 49 -26.97 20.27 -15.86
CA ARG A 49 -27.18 20.88 -17.18
C ARG A 49 -28.65 20.76 -17.59
N PRO A 50 -29.31 21.88 -17.96
CA PRO A 50 -30.53 21.86 -18.76
C PRO A 50 -30.24 21.36 -20.18
N LYS A 51 -31.27 20.79 -20.81
CA LYS A 51 -31.25 20.10 -22.10
C LYS A 51 -30.78 20.98 -23.28
N SER A 52 -29.90 20.36 -24.07
CA SER A 52 -29.68 20.43 -25.53
C SER A 52 -30.12 21.67 -26.33
N PHE A 53 -29.15 22.26 -27.03
CA PHE A 53 -29.38 22.86 -28.34
C PHE A 53 -28.36 22.29 -29.33
N ASP A 54 -28.86 21.52 -30.30
CA ASP A 54 -28.07 20.86 -31.34
C ASP A 54 -27.59 21.85 -32.39
N GLY A 55 -26.30 21.81 -32.69
CA GLY A 55 -25.68 22.58 -33.76
C GLY A 55 -24.53 21.79 -34.37
N ARG A 56 -24.85 21.00 -35.40
CA ARG A 56 -23.89 20.36 -36.31
C ARG A 56 -22.96 21.41 -36.93
N ALA A 57 -21.65 21.19 -36.85
CA ALA A 57 -20.72 21.77 -37.81
C ALA A 57 -19.53 20.82 -38.08
N SER A 58 -19.28 20.66 -39.37
CA SER A 58 -18.32 19.80 -40.05
C SER A 58 -16.86 20.17 -39.74
N THR A 59 -16.03 19.18 -39.44
CA THR A 59 -14.57 19.31 -39.33
C THR A 59 -13.91 19.12 -40.69
N ALA A 60 -13.68 20.24 -41.40
CA ALA A 60 -12.74 20.28 -42.52
C ALA A 60 -11.38 20.81 -42.01
N SER A 61 -10.37 19.96 -42.15
CA SER A 61 -8.95 20.27 -41.96
C SER A 61 -8.50 21.36 -42.92
N LEU A 62 -8.19 22.55 -42.40
CA LEU A 62 -7.34 23.55 -43.06
C LEU A 62 -6.43 24.20 -42.03
N ILE A 63 -5.13 23.93 -42.17
CA ILE A 63 -4.04 24.68 -41.56
C ILE A 63 -3.99 26.07 -42.22
N PRO A 64 -4.02 27.18 -41.48
CA PRO A 64 -3.56 28.45 -41.99
C PRO A 64 -2.22 28.82 -41.36
N THR A 65 -1.17 28.70 -42.18
CA THR A 65 0.06 29.47 -42.04
C THR A 65 -0.27 30.95 -42.18
N ILE A 66 -0.42 31.67 -41.08
CA ILE A 66 -0.39 33.15 -41.08
C ILE A 66 0.36 33.62 -39.85
N PHE A 67 1.69 33.75 -39.97
CA PHE A 67 2.46 34.67 -39.12
C PHE A 67 2.15 36.10 -39.56
N ARG A 68 0.99 36.62 -39.13
CA ARG A 68 0.70 38.05 -39.21
C ARG A 68 1.38 38.70 -38.03
N THR A 69 2.39 39.50 -38.31
CA THR A 69 3.05 40.40 -37.36
C THR A 69 2.05 41.45 -36.90
N VAL A 70 1.22 41.12 -35.90
CA VAL A 70 0.36 42.09 -35.20
C VAL A 70 1.28 42.88 -34.27
N LYS A 71 1.96 43.88 -34.84
CA LYS A 71 2.56 44.95 -34.05
C LYS A 71 1.41 45.84 -33.58
N ASN A 72 1.21 45.93 -32.26
CA ASN A 72 0.35 46.87 -31.55
C ASN A 72 -1.11 46.42 -31.25
N ALA A 73 -1.34 45.15 -30.95
CA ALA A 73 -2.51 44.85 -30.11
C ALA A 73 -2.19 45.31 -28.67
N PRO A 74 -3.05 46.12 -28.02
CA PRO A 74 -2.88 46.43 -26.59
C PRO A 74 -2.78 45.11 -25.84
N LEU A 75 -1.71 44.94 -25.05
CA LEU A 75 -1.52 43.78 -24.21
C LEU A 75 -2.83 43.58 -23.42
N PRO A 76 -3.49 42.41 -23.50
CA PRO A 76 -4.70 42.16 -22.74
C PRO A 76 -4.40 42.54 -21.29
N GLU A 77 -5.27 43.38 -20.70
CA GLU A 77 -5.16 43.81 -19.31
C GLU A 77 -4.69 42.63 -18.48
N ARG A 78 -3.53 42.78 -17.83
CA ARG A 78 -2.93 41.71 -17.03
C ARG A 78 -4.00 41.20 -16.09
N GLN A 79 -4.52 40.00 -16.38
CA GLN A 79 -5.47 39.34 -15.50
C GLN A 79 -4.88 39.41 -14.10
N ALA A 80 -5.66 39.93 -13.15
CA ALA A 80 -5.22 40.05 -11.77
C ALA A 80 -4.98 38.64 -11.22
N TYR A 81 -3.72 38.19 -11.26
CA TYR A 81 -3.32 36.94 -10.64
C TYR A 81 -3.28 37.17 -9.13
N PHE A 82 -4.06 36.39 -8.37
CA PHE A 82 -3.92 36.33 -6.92
C PHE A 82 -2.81 35.32 -6.57
N ARG A 83 -2.07 35.57 -5.49
CA ARG A 83 -1.09 34.60 -5.01
C ARG A 83 -1.82 33.49 -4.26
N PHE A 84 -1.32 32.27 -4.36
CA PHE A 84 -1.94 31.11 -3.70
C PHE A 84 -2.11 31.31 -2.18
N LEU A 85 -1.12 31.92 -1.50
CA LEU A 85 -1.20 32.18 -0.05
C LEU A 85 -2.12 33.35 0.33
N ASP A 86 -2.58 34.14 -0.64
CA ASP A 86 -3.58 35.19 -0.42
C ASP A 86 -5.02 34.62 -0.45
N LEU A 87 -5.19 33.37 -0.88
CA LEU A 87 -6.49 32.68 -0.80
C LEU A 87 -6.93 32.49 0.65
N PRO A 88 -8.25 32.45 0.94
CA PRO A 88 -8.75 31.97 2.22
C PRO A 88 -8.28 30.53 2.52
N LEU A 89 -8.14 30.20 3.81
CA LEU A 89 -7.62 28.91 4.24
C LEU A 89 -8.49 27.75 3.73
N GLU A 90 -9.80 27.95 3.70
CA GLU A 90 -10.82 27.00 3.28
C GLU A 90 -10.60 26.59 1.81
N ILE A 91 -10.34 27.58 0.95
CA ILE A 91 -10.06 27.35 -0.47
C ILE A 91 -8.72 26.61 -0.63
N ARG A 92 -7.71 26.96 0.18
CA ARG A 92 -6.44 26.21 0.16
C ARG A 92 -6.64 24.75 0.58
N PHE A 93 -7.45 24.48 1.60
CA PHE A 93 -7.77 23.12 2.03
C PHE A 93 -8.50 22.33 0.96
N MET A 94 -9.47 22.93 0.26
CA MET A 94 -10.11 22.29 -0.89
C MET A 94 -9.09 21.91 -1.98
N ILE A 95 -8.14 22.81 -2.27
CA ILE A 95 -7.07 22.54 -3.23
C ILE A 95 -6.15 21.42 -2.74
N TYR A 96 -5.76 21.42 -1.46
CA TYR A 96 -4.93 20.37 -0.87
C TYR A 96 -5.63 19.01 -0.93
N GLU A 97 -6.92 18.96 -0.62
CA GLU A 97 -7.71 17.73 -0.69
C GLU A 97 -7.75 17.16 -2.11
N GLU A 98 -8.03 18.00 -3.11
CA GLU A 98 -8.10 17.58 -4.52
C GLU A 98 -6.78 17.01 -5.06
N VAL A 99 -5.64 17.55 -4.62
CA VAL A 99 -4.33 17.17 -5.15
C VAL A 99 -3.58 16.13 -4.31
N LEU A 100 -3.92 15.98 -3.03
CA LEU A 100 -3.24 15.07 -2.12
C LEU A 100 -4.08 13.86 -1.69
N VAL A 101 -5.42 13.91 -1.79
CA VAL A 101 -6.29 12.79 -1.41
C VAL A 101 -6.61 11.95 -2.63
N VAL A 102 -6.08 10.74 -2.65
CA VAL A 102 -6.16 9.80 -3.78
C VAL A 102 -6.76 8.45 -3.39
N GLY A 103 -7.31 8.35 -2.18
CA GLY A 103 -7.87 7.13 -1.63
C GLY A 103 -6.81 6.19 -1.10
N LYS A 104 -6.10 5.48 -1.98
CA LYS A 104 -5.02 4.54 -1.60
C LYS A 104 -3.66 5.06 -2.00
N VAL A 105 -2.74 5.11 -1.03
CA VAL A 105 -1.33 5.42 -1.25
C VAL A 105 -0.53 4.14 -1.10
N PHE A 106 -0.02 3.64 -2.23
CA PHE A 106 0.88 2.51 -2.27
C PHE A 106 2.32 2.99 -2.16
N TYR A 107 3.09 2.34 -1.31
CA TYR A 107 4.55 2.38 -1.43
C TYR A 107 4.98 1.66 -2.70
N THR A 108 6.18 1.95 -3.22
CA THR A 108 6.70 1.29 -4.41
C THR A 108 6.64 -0.23 -4.21
N PRO A 109 5.76 -0.94 -4.93
CA PRO A 109 5.61 -2.37 -4.73
C PRO A 109 6.91 -3.07 -5.10
N THR A 110 7.29 -4.08 -4.33
CA THR A 110 8.40 -4.96 -4.67
C THR A 110 7.98 -5.93 -5.79
N ASP A 111 8.95 -6.57 -6.44
CA ASP A 111 8.65 -7.64 -7.42
C ASP A 111 7.80 -8.76 -6.79
N TYR A 112 7.97 -9.00 -5.49
CA TYR A 112 7.15 -9.93 -4.73
C TYR A 112 5.70 -9.44 -4.62
N ASP A 113 5.49 -8.18 -4.23
CA ASP A 113 4.14 -7.60 -4.15
C ASP A 113 3.43 -7.65 -5.50
N LEU A 114 4.15 -7.43 -6.61
CA LEU A 114 3.57 -7.47 -7.96
C LEU A 114 3.28 -8.89 -8.46
N SER A 115 4.06 -9.89 -8.04
CA SER A 115 3.91 -11.28 -8.49
C SER A 115 2.94 -12.09 -7.66
N ASN A 116 2.84 -11.81 -6.37
CA ASN A 116 2.02 -12.57 -5.42
C ASN A 116 0.88 -11.74 -4.82
N GLY A 117 0.93 -10.42 -4.94
CA GLY A 117 0.04 -9.54 -4.21
C GLY A 117 -1.11 -9.02 -5.06
N GLU A 118 -2.26 -9.72 -5.02
CA GLU A 118 -3.52 -9.08 -5.46
C GLU A 118 -3.90 -7.88 -4.58
N ARG A 119 -3.26 -7.75 -3.41
CA ARG A 119 -3.34 -6.56 -2.56
C ARG A 119 -2.86 -5.29 -3.28
N CYS A 120 -1.89 -5.43 -4.19
CA CYS A 120 -1.41 -4.36 -5.05
C CYS A 120 -2.03 -4.42 -6.45
N ASP A 121 -3.06 -5.25 -6.67
CA ASP A 121 -3.77 -5.24 -7.94
C ASP A 121 -4.36 -3.85 -8.19
N ASN A 122 -4.23 -3.41 -9.44
CA ASN A 122 -4.73 -2.12 -9.88
C ASN A 122 -4.12 -0.92 -9.12
N TYR A 123 -2.96 -1.07 -8.46
CA TYR A 123 -2.31 0.07 -7.79
C TYR A 123 -2.01 1.23 -8.76
N GLN A 124 -1.83 0.91 -10.05
CA GLN A 124 -1.62 1.89 -11.12
C GLN A 124 -2.89 2.67 -11.50
N SER A 125 -4.07 2.15 -11.18
CA SER A 125 -5.37 2.78 -11.45
C SER A 125 -5.70 3.89 -10.44
N PHE A 126 -4.98 3.95 -9.32
CA PHE A 126 -5.10 5.04 -8.36
C PHE A 126 -4.28 6.26 -8.80
N LYS A 127 -4.87 7.45 -8.64
CA LYS A 127 -4.17 8.72 -8.86
C LYS A 127 -2.96 8.80 -7.92
N LYS A 128 -1.84 9.34 -8.40
CA LYS A 128 -0.67 9.63 -7.54
C LYS A 128 -0.87 10.99 -6.85
N PRO A 129 -0.59 11.11 -5.54
CA PRO A 129 -0.71 12.38 -4.85
C PRO A 129 0.42 13.32 -5.28
N GLU A 130 0.13 14.62 -5.41
CA GLU A 130 1.09 15.63 -5.85
C GLU A 130 2.01 16.09 -4.71
N LEU A 131 2.90 15.19 -4.25
CA LEU A 131 3.77 15.41 -3.09
C LEU A 131 4.79 16.54 -3.26
N GLN A 132 4.98 17.07 -4.48
CA GLN A 132 5.79 18.26 -4.72
C GLN A 132 5.23 19.48 -3.98
N LEU A 133 3.91 19.53 -3.79
CA LEU A 133 3.25 20.59 -3.04
C LEU A 133 3.77 20.71 -1.60
N LEU A 134 4.04 19.57 -0.95
CA LEU A 134 4.58 19.53 0.42
C LEU A 134 6.00 20.10 0.52
N LYS A 135 6.67 20.35 -0.60
CA LYS A 135 8.04 20.89 -0.65
C LYS A 135 8.10 22.38 -1.00
N VAL A 136 6.98 23.03 -1.30
CA VAL A 136 6.96 24.41 -1.79
C VAL A 136 7.42 25.39 -0.70
N CYS A 137 6.76 25.39 0.46
CA CYS A 137 7.18 26.20 1.60
C CYS A 137 6.67 25.63 2.92
N LYS A 138 7.23 26.07 4.05
CA LYS A 138 6.89 25.57 5.40
C LYS A 138 5.41 25.73 5.74
N ARG A 139 4.78 26.83 5.30
CA ARG A 139 3.35 27.08 5.56
C ARG A 139 2.46 26.09 4.83
N ILE A 140 2.69 25.86 3.54
CA ILE A 140 1.95 24.89 2.74
C ILE A 140 2.14 23.48 3.33
N HIS A 141 3.38 23.13 3.71
CA HIS A 141 3.67 21.85 4.34
C HIS A 141 2.84 21.65 5.62
N ALA A 142 2.85 22.62 6.54
CA ALA A 142 2.13 22.54 7.81
C ALA A 142 0.59 22.48 7.62
N GLU A 143 0.05 23.12 6.59
CA GLU A 143 -1.37 23.09 6.28
C GLU A 143 -1.79 21.79 5.57
N ALA A 144 -0.96 21.26 4.66
CA ALA A 144 -1.34 20.20 3.73
C ALA A 144 -0.94 18.79 4.20
N GLU A 145 0.15 18.64 4.96
CA GLU A 145 0.60 17.32 5.46
C GLU A 145 -0.48 16.60 6.30
N PRO A 146 -1.20 17.27 7.24
CA PRO A 146 -2.26 16.62 8.00
C PRO A 146 -3.41 16.08 7.13
N ILE A 147 -3.77 16.81 6.07
CA ILE A 147 -4.82 16.40 5.13
C ILE A 147 -4.37 15.14 4.37
N TYR A 148 -3.15 15.15 3.85
CA TYR A 148 -2.57 14.02 3.14
C TYR A 148 -2.52 12.75 4.01
N LEU A 149 -2.01 12.87 5.24
CA LEU A 149 -1.81 11.73 6.13
C LEU A 149 -3.12 11.21 6.74
N ALA A 150 -4.07 12.09 7.07
CA ALA A 150 -5.29 11.67 7.76
C ALA A 150 -6.37 11.13 6.81
N LYS A 151 -6.43 11.60 5.56
CA LYS A 151 -7.52 11.26 4.64
C LYS A 151 -7.22 10.12 3.66
N ASN A 152 -5.97 9.69 3.52
CA ASN A 152 -5.62 8.57 2.65
C ASN A 152 -5.50 7.25 3.44
N LEU A 153 -5.68 6.12 2.75
CA LEU A 153 -5.32 4.77 3.18
C LEU A 153 -3.89 4.46 2.74
N PHE A 154 -2.99 4.28 3.70
CA PHE A 154 -1.61 3.89 3.42
C PHE A 154 -1.50 2.36 3.36
N VAL A 155 -1.22 1.84 2.16
CA VAL A 155 -1.03 0.40 1.93
C VAL A 155 0.44 0.07 2.19
N LEU A 156 0.74 -0.46 3.38
CA LEU A 156 2.12 -0.71 3.79
C LEU A 156 2.70 -1.94 3.09
N PRO A 157 3.98 -1.92 2.64
CA PRO A 157 4.67 -3.10 2.13
C PRO A 157 4.64 -4.25 3.14
N VAL A 158 4.77 -5.50 2.67
CA VAL A 158 4.78 -6.69 3.54
C VAL A 158 5.85 -6.60 4.65
N ASP A 159 7.03 -6.06 4.34
CA ASP A 159 8.17 -5.97 5.25
C ASP A 159 8.37 -4.58 5.88
N TRP A 160 7.33 -3.74 5.86
CA TRP A 160 7.40 -2.32 6.28
C TRP A 160 8.06 -2.09 7.64
N PHE A 161 7.86 -3.00 8.59
CA PHE A 161 8.35 -2.90 9.97
C PHE A 161 9.89 -3.01 10.06
N LYS A 162 10.54 -3.60 9.05
CA LYS A 162 12.01 -3.71 8.97
C LYS A 162 12.68 -2.44 8.51
N HIS A 163 11.96 -1.59 7.78
CA HIS A 163 12.51 -0.37 7.18
C HIS A 163 12.62 0.80 8.14
N SER A 164 12.57 0.55 9.46
CA SER A 164 12.45 1.59 10.48
C SER A 164 11.37 2.59 10.06
N PRO A 165 10.08 2.19 10.04
CA PRO A 165 9.00 3.03 9.50
C PRO A 165 8.96 4.42 10.12
N PHE A 166 9.44 4.51 11.37
CA PHE A 166 9.47 5.71 12.19
C PHE A 166 10.87 6.01 12.69
N ARG A 167 11.13 7.29 12.92
CA ARG A 167 12.38 7.75 13.51
C ARG A 167 12.43 7.34 14.98
N SER A 168 13.35 6.43 15.32
CA SER A 168 13.63 6.12 16.72
C SER A 168 14.34 7.32 17.37
N PRO A 169 13.93 7.75 18.58
CA PRO A 169 14.66 8.78 19.32
C PRO A 169 16.12 8.34 19.51
N GLY A 170 17.07 9.06 18.91
CA GLY A 170 18.50 8.75 19.02
C GLY A 170 19.08 7.82 17.95
N GLY A 171 18.29 7.36 16.96
CA GLY A 171 18.83 6.57 15.85
C GLY A 171 19.68 7.42 14.89
N THR A 172 20.97 7.10 14.77
CA THR A 172 21.91 7.70 13.80
C THR A 172 21.87 7.04 12.43
N SER A 173 21.01 6.03 12.25
CA SER A 173 20.87 5.27 11.02
C SER A 173 20.51 6.17 9.84
N SER A 174 21.25 6.02 8.73
CA SER A 174 20.97 6.64 7.43
C SER A 174 19.73 6.07 6.73
N SER A 175 18.95 5.22 7.39
CA SER A 175 17.75 4.61 6.85
C SER A 175 16.70 5.67 6.52
N ARG A 176 16.13 5.59 5.32
CA ARG A 176 14.99 6.40 4.90
C ARG A 176 13.74 5.88 5.62
N PHE A 177 13.18 6.69 6.52
CA PHE A 177 11.93 6.38 7.22
C PHE A 177 10.73 6.40 6.27
N LEU A 178 9.74 5.52 6.49
CA LEU A 178 8.51 5.48 5.69
C LEU A 178 7.59 6.68 5.99
N PHE A 179 7.64 7.16 7.23
CA PHE A 179 6.82 8.27 7.71
C PHE A 179 7.66 9.36 8.37
N SER A 180 7.21 10.61 8.24
CA SER A 180 7.68 11.70 9.08
C SER A 180 7.31 11.46 10.55
N GLU A 181 7.92 12.20 11.48
CA GLU A 181 7.48 12.15 12.88
C GLU A 181 6.01 12.54 13.02
N ALA A 182 5.50 13.45 12.17
CA ALA A 182 4.10 13.82 12.14
C ALA A 182 3.19 12.65 11.72
N GLY A 183 3.67 11.76 10.84
CA GLY A 183 3.01 10.52 10.44
C GLY A 183 2.55 9.66 11.61
N LEU A 184 3.34 9.58 12.68
CA LEU A 184 2.98 8.83 13.90
C LEU A 184 1.66 9.28 14.54
N SER A 185 1.27 10.53 14.34
CA SER A 185 0.08 11.15 14.95
C SER A 185 -1.03 11.49 13.95
N LEU A 186 -0.68 11.65 12.69
CA LEU A 186 -1.61 12.15 11.66
C LEU A 186 -2.17 11.04 10.79
N ILE A 187 -1.51 9.89 10.71
CA ILE A 187 -2.04 8.74 9.95
C ILE A 187 -3.24 8.16 10.69
N LYS A 188 -4.34 8.01 9.94
CA LYS A 188 -5.59 7.46 10.47
C LYS A 188 -6.01 6.17 9.80
N ASN A 189 -5.50 5.87 8.60
CA ASN A 189 -5.95 4.72 7.83
C ASN A 189 -4.75 3.94 7.31
N VAL A 190 -4.66 2.66 7.68
CA VAL A 190 -3.59 1.76 7.23
C VAL A 190 -4.17 0.46 6.70
N SER A 191 -3.55 -0.06 5.66
CA SER A 191 -3.75 -1.45 5.20
C SER A 191 -2.45 -2.19 5.45
N LEU A 192 -2.55 -3.41 5.99
CA LEU A 192 -1.45 -4.29 6.34
C LEU A 192 -1.65 -5.65 5.67
N GLY A 193 -0.59 -6.14 5.02
CA GLY A 193 -0.56 -7.48 4.45
C GLY A 193 0.01 -8.42 5.48
N ILE A 194 -0.71 -9.50 5.74
CA ILE A 194 -0.30 -10.57 6.64
C ILE A 194 0.25 -11.69 5.76
N ASP A 195 1.56 -11.67 5.57
CA ASP A 195 2.27 -12.50 4.61
C ASP A 195 3.54 -13.08 5.25
N PHE A 196 3.85 -14.34 4.94
CA PHE A 196 5.01 -15.03 5.49
C PHE A 196 6.31 -14.83 4.71
N GLU A 197 6.27 -14.14 3.57
CA GLU A 197 7.47 -13.64 2.91
C GLU A 197 8.27 -12.70 3.82
N VAL A 198 7.60 -12.08 4.80
CA VAL A 198 8.27 -11.43 5.92
C VAL A 198 9.38 -12.29 6.51
N CYS A 199 9.19 -13.60 6.63
CA CYS A 199 10.19 -14.48 7.19
C CYS A 199 11.31 -14.84 6.19
N ARG A 200 11.20 -14.51 4.89
CA ARG A 200 12.17 -14.93 3.87
C ARG A 200 13.56 -14.32 4.07
N THR A 201 13.68 -13.10 4.58
CA THR A 201 15.02 -12.52 4.86
C THR A 201 15.75 -13.25 5.99
N SER A 202 15.03 -13.97 6.86
CA SER A 202 15.66 -14.88 7.82
C SER A 202 16.15 -16.16 7.12
N TRP A 203 15.49 -16.55 6.01
CA TRP A 203 15.77 -17.72 5.19
C TRP A 203 17.10 -17.70 4.45
N ASP A 204 17.59 -16.53 4.02
CA ASP A 204 18.96 -16.41 3.50
C ASP A 204 20.02 -16.82 4.55
N LYS A 205 19.67 -16.77 5.84
CA LYS A 205 20.51 -17.30 6.92
C LYS A 205 20.30 -18.81 7.14
N PHE A 206 19.19 -19.38 6.69
CA PHE A 206 18.90 -20.82 6.69
C PHE A 206 19.59 -21.56 5.53
N ASN A 207 20.89 -21.31 5.34
CA ASN A 207 21.75 -22.24 4.62
C ASN A 207 21.77 -23.59 5.38
N ASN A 208 22.00 -24.69 4.67
CA ASN A 208 22.36 -26.01 5.21
C ASN A 208 23.35 -25.94 6.40
N TYR A 209 24.26 -24.95 6.40
CA TYR A 209 25.18 -24.62 7.50
C TYR A 209 24.48 -24.20 8.81
N TYR A 210 23.42 -23.41 8.75
CA TYR A 210 22.63 -23.01 9.92
C TYR A 210 21.88 -24.20 10.50
N TRP A 211 21.28 -25.05 9.67
CA TRP A 211 20.63 -26.29 10.16
C TRP A 211 21.60 -27.26 10.82
N THR A 212 22.86 -27.30 10.37
CA THR A 212 23.88 -28.15 10.98
C THR A 212 24.45 -27.60 12.28
N ILE A 213 24.50 -26.26 12.46
CA ILE A 213 25.08 -25.61 13.64
C ILE A 213 24.05 -25.21 14.68
N SER A 214 22.93 -24.61 14.27
CA SER A 214 21.83 -24.18 15.15
C SER A 214 21.19 -25.35 15.88
N ARG A 215 21.45 -26.58 15.42
CA ARG A 215 21.17 -27.79 16.18
C ARG A 215 21.74 -27.75 17.60
N ASN A 216 22.86 -27.06 17.83
CA ASN A 216 23.49 -26.96 19.16
C ASN A 216 22.83 -25.96 20.12
N GLU A 217 22.06 -25.00 19.62
CA GLU A 217 21.38 -23.99 20.43
C GLU A 217 19.86 -24.23 20.50
N TRP A 218 19.29 -24.89 19.49
CA TRP A 218 17.86 -25.19 19.36
C TRP A 218 17.47 -26.60 19.86
N HIS A 219 18.34 -27.24 20.66
CA HIS A 219 18.18 -28.62 21.17
C HIS A 219 16.90 -28.88 21.97
N SER A 220 16.16 -27.85 22.38
CA SER A 220 14.88 -28.02 23.08
C SER A 220 13.72 -28.41 22.14
N PHE A 221 13.80 -28.10 20.84
CA PHE A 221 12.69 -28.30 19.89
C PHE A 221 13.01 -29.29 18.77
N ALA A 222 14.25 -29.35 18.28
CA ALA A 222 14.61 -30.26 17.19
C ALA A 222 14.70 -31.72 17.65
N SER A 223 14.38 -32.68 16.77
CA SER A 223 14.49 -34.09 17.14
C SER A 223 15.93 -34.45 17.52
N LYS A 224 16.07 -35.35 18.51
CA LYS A 224 17.39 -35.86 18.93
C LYS A 224 18.15 -36.57 17.79
N ARG A 225 17.46 -36.91 16.69
CA ARG A 225 18.03 -37.60 15.52
C ARG A 225 18.79 -36.62 14.62
N PRO A 226 19.88 -37.05 13.97
CA PRO A 226 20.54 -36.21 12.96
C PRO A 226 19.60 -35.91 11.80
N PHE A 227 19.51 -34.64 11.37
CA PHE A 227 18.68 -34.20 10.24
C PHE A 227 18.87 -35.06 8.97
N ALA A 228 20.11 -35.46 8.68
CA ALA A 228 20.43 -36.35 7.55
C ALA A 228 19.77 -37.74 7.61
N LYS A 229 19.39 -38.20 8.81
CA LYS A 229 18.72 -39.49 9.05
C LYS A 229 17.19 -39.37 9.09
N LEU A 230 16.65 -38.16 9.04
CA LEU A 230 15.22 -37.94 8.97
C LEU A 230 14.70 -38.30 7.58
N THR A 231 13.50 -38.84 7.55
CA THR A 231 12.71 -38.97 6.33
C THR A 231 12.40 -37.59 5.76
N GLN A 232 12.01 -37.52 4.48
CA GLN A 232 11.68 -36.24 3.87
C GLN A 232 10.52 -35.54 4.61
N GLN A 233 9.52 -36.30 5.05
CA GLN A 233 8.38 -35.78 5.81
C GLN A 233 8.81 -35.18 7.14
N GLU A 234 9.62 -35.91 7.91
CA GLU A 234 10.15 -35.41 9.20
C GLU A 234 11.02 -34.16 9.01
N LYS A 235 11.76 -34.04 7.89
CA LYS A 235 12.51 -32.83 7.58
C LYS A 235 11.59 -31.65 7.30
N LEU A 236 10.50 -31.87 6.55
CA LEU A 236 9.52 -30.83 6.27
C LEU A 236 8.82 -30.38 7.55
N GLU A 237 8.44 -31.30 8.42
CA GLU A 237 7.85 -31.02 9.73
C GLU A 237 8.81 -30.21 10.62
N GLU A 238 10.08 -30.63 10.74
CA GLU A 238 11.09 -29.86 11.50
C GLU A 238 11.34 -28.47 10.89
N MET A 239 11.36 -28.36 9.56
CA MET A 239 11.47 -27.07 8.88
C MET A 239 10.24 -26.21 9.16
N HIS A 240 9.06 -26.81 9.20
CA HIS A 240 7.82 -26.13 9.50
C HIS A 240 7.89 -25.53 10.90
N GLU A 241 8.10 -26.36 11.93
CA GLU A 241 8.18 -25.96 13.35
C GLU A 241 9.24 -24.87 13.59
N ALA A 242 10.42 -25.01 13.02
CA ALA A 242 11.48 -24.01 13.18
C ALA A 242 11.10 -22.64 12.57
N LEU A 243 10.36 -22.64 11.46
CA LEU A 243 9.82 -21.40 10.90
C LEU A 243 8.75 -20.80 11.79
N GLU A 244 7.97 -21.61 12.51
CA GLU A 244 6.95 -21.14 13.47
C GLU A 244 7.58 -20.29 14.59
N VAL A 245 8.72 -20.72 15.13
CA VAL A 245 9.40 -19.97 16.20
C VAL A 245 9.90 -18.62 15.71
N ASN A 246 10.53 -18.56 14.53
CA ASN A 246 11.01 -17.29 13.98
C ASN A 246 9.86 -16.32 13.66
N ARG A 247 8.71 -16.85 13.23
CA ARG A 247 7.51 -16.03 12.97
C ARG A 247 7.03 -15.28 14.20
N GLN A 248 7.08 -15.91 15.37
CA GLN A 248 6.67 -15.24 16.62
C GLN A 248 7.50 -13.99 16.89
N PHE A 249 8.81 -14.02 16.56
CA PHE A 249 9.66 -12.84 16.68
C PHE A 249 9.29 -11.73 15.70
N ASP A 250 9.06 -12.06 14.42
CA ASP A 250 8.66 -11.09 13.41
C ASP A 250 7.32 -10.42 13.77
N TRP A 251 6.35 -11.19 14.29
CA TRP A 251 5.09 -10.65 14.81
C TRP A 251 5.32 -9.70 15.98
N GLY A 252 6.17 -10.07 16.94
CA GLY A 252 6.54 -9.17 18.03
C GLY A 252 7.11 -7.84 17.53
N PHE A 253 7.89 -7.84 16.43
CA PHE A 253 8.37 -6.60 15.82
C PHE A 253 7.26 -5.81 15.14
N ILE A 254 6.33 -6.46 14.42
CA ILE A 254 5.19 -5.79 13.82
C ILE A 254 4.34 -5.15 14.91
N GLU A 255 4.04 -5.86 16.00
CA GLU A 255 3.29 -5.34 17.14
C GLU A 255 4.00 -4.15 17.79
N ASP A 256 5.32 -4.26 18.04
CA ASP A 256 6.14 -3.14 18.54
C ASP A 256 6.02 -1.93 17.61
N LYS A 257 6.16 -2.11 16.29
CA LYS A 257 6.04 -1.00 15.32
C LYS A 257 4.65 -0.42 15.25
N LEU A 258 3.60 -1.24 15.30
CA LEU A 258 2.24 -0.75 15.37
C LEU A 258 1.99 0.04 16.65
N SER A 259 2.51 -0.40 17.79
CA SER A 259 2.37 0.32 19.07
C SER A 259 3.02 1.71 19.09
N ASN A 260 3.89 2.02 18.12
CA ASN A 260 4.52 3.34 18.03
C ASN A 260 3.56 4.42 17.51
N PHE A 261 2.45 4.07 16.84
CA PHE A 261 1.44 5.06 16.47
C PHE A 261 0.93 5.78 17.72
N ARG A 262 1.06 7.11 17.74
CA ARG A 262 0.73 7.96 18.90
C ARG A 262 -0.75 8.30 18.99
N THR A 263 -1.53 7.92 17.99
CA THR A 263 -2.96 8.20 17.92
C THR A 263 -3.74 6.99 17.50
N THR A 264 -5.01 6.96 17.89
CA THR A 264 -5.96 5.98 17.40
C THR A 264 -6.08 6.04 15.87
N LEU A 265 -6.22 4.86 15.29
CA LEU A 265 -6.46 4.70 13.86
C LEU A 265 -7.98 4.72 13.63
N ASN A 266 -8.44 5.35 12.57
CA ASN A 266 -9.85 5.31 12.20
C ASN A 266 -10.17 4.02 11.44
N TYR A 267 -9.24 3.56 10.61
CA TYR A 267 -9.45 2.43 9.71
C TYR A 267 -8.21 1.56 9.63
N VAL A 268 -8.37 0.26 9.87
CA VAL A 268 -7.33 -0.75 9.69
C VAL A 268 -7.87 -1.85 8.80
N GLU A 269 -7.15 -2.14 7.73
CA GLU A 269 -7.39 -3.29 6.86
C GLU A 269 -6.29 -4.32 7.07
N LEU A 270 -6.66 -5.54 7.42
CA LEU A 270 -5.77 -6.70 7.52
C LEU A 270 -6.06 -7.64 6.37
N ASP A 271 -5.05 -7.91 5.54
CA ASP A 271 -5.17 -8.79 4.39
C ASP A 271 -4.40 -10.09 4.64
N PHE A 272 -5.15 -11.18 4.85
CA PHE A 272 -4.64 -12.52 5.09
C PHE A 272 -4.55 -13.36 3.80
N THR A 273 -4.73 -12.76 2.63
CA THR A 273 -4.76 -13.49 1.36
C THR A 273 -3.53 -14.38 1.17
N ASN A 274 -2.35 -13.87 1.51
CA ASN A 274 -1.07 -14.55 1.33
C ASN A 274 -0.49 -15.16 2.62
N ILE A 275 -1.34 -15.50 3.60
CA ILE A 275 -0.90 -16.15 4.85
C ILE A 275 -0.56 -17.64 4.64
N TYR A 276 0.26 -17.98 3.65
CA TYR A 276 0.72 -19.35 3.40
C TYR A 276 2.09 -19.59 4.02
N CYS A 277 2.30 -20.75 4.67
CA CYS A 277 3.64 -21.11 5.11
C CYS A 277 4.62 -21.08 3.94
N LEU A 278 5.93 -20.99 4.20
CA LEU A 278 6.95 -20.90 3.14
C LEU A 278 6.97 -22.11 2.18
N LEU A 279 6.37 -23.23 2.58
CA LEU A 279 6.21 -24.41 1.74
C LEU A 279 4.94 -24.36 0.88
N GLY A 280 4.01 -23.43 1.17
CA GLY A 280 2.71 -23.29 0.49
C GLY A 280 1.65 -24.30 0.93
N GLU A 281 1.96 -25.18 1.89
CA GLU A 281 1.12 -26.32 2.24
C GLU A 281 0.00 -25.99 3.23
N CYS A 282 0.18 -24.97 4.06
CA CYS A 282 -0.82 -24.59 5.06
C CYS A 282 -0.93 -23.07 5.28
N ARG A 283 -1.98 -22.66 6.00
CA ARG A 283 -2.28 -21.27 6.35
C ARG A 283 -2.29 -21.06 7.87
N PRO A 284 -1.12 -20.85 8.50
CA PRO A 284 -0.97 -20.86 9.96
C PRO A 284 -1.46 -19.57 10.64
N MET A 285 -2.78 -19.40 10.66
CA MET A 285 -3.47 -18.26 11.26
C MET A 285 -3.22 -18.12 12.76
N ASP A 286 -3.10 -19.23 13.51
CA ASP A 286 -2.88 -19.27 14.96
C ASP A 286 -1.58 -18.64 15.42
N MET A 287 -0.65 -18.40 14.50
CA MET A 287 0.66 -17.79 14.77
C MET A 287 0.64 -16.27 14.72
N VAL A 288 -0.41 -15.66 14.17
CA VAL A 288 -0.53 -14.21 14.09
C VAL A 288 -1.09 -13.71 15.41
N ASP A 289 -0.30 -12.97 16.19
CA ASP A 289 -0.84 -12.24 17.33
C ASP A 289 -1.44 -10.92 16.86
N ILE A 290 -2.76 -10.82 16.91
CA ILE A 290 -3.50 -9.62 16.48
C ILE A 290 -4.10 -8.85 17.65
N GLY A 291 -4.23 -9.45 18.83
CA GLY A 291 -5.13 -8.91 19.84
C GLY A 291 -4.52 -7.75 20.64
N TYR A 292 -3.20 -7.73 20.82
CA TYR A 292 -2.53 -6.73 21.65
C TYR A 292 -2.58 -5.33 21.01
N TRP A 293 -2.18 -5.24 19.73
CA TRP A 293 -2.14 -3.96 19.05
C TRP A 293 -3.55 -3.44 18.71
N ILE A 294 -4.56 -4.29 18.46
CA ILE A 294 -5.95 -3.83 18.26
C ILE A 294 -6.44 -3.09 19.51
N SER A 295 -6.17 -3.64 20.69
CA SER A 295 -6.53 -3.01 21.97
C SER A 295 -5.76 -1.70 22.20
N THR A 296 -4.51 -1.63 21.72
CA THR A 296 -3.64 -0.46 21.90
C THR A 296 -3.99 0.69 20.94
N LEU A 297 -4.27 0.36 19.68
CA LEU A 297 -4.57 1.33 18.62
C LEU A 297 -6.04 1.72 18.56
N ASP A 298 -6.91 0.91 19.18
CA ASP A 298 -8.36 1.10 19.27
C ASP A 298 -8.99 1.56 17.94
N PRO A 299 -8.84 0.78 16.85
CA PRO A 299 -9.29 1.22 15.55
C PRO A 299 -10.81 1.31 15.51
N SER A 300 -11.38 2.39 14.95
CA SER A 300 -12.84 2.53 14.82
C SER A 300 -13.44 1.58 13.78
N THR A 301 -12.67 1.19 12.77
CA THR A 301 -13.07 0.23 11.73
C THR A 301 -11.95 -0.75 11.47
N LEU A 302 -12.25 -2.05 11.58
CA LEU A 302 -11.36 -3.16 11.32
C LEU A 302 -11.92 -4.02 10.20
N ILE A 303 -11.24 -4.03 9.06
CA ILE A 303 -11.60 -4.86 7.91
C ILE A 303 -10.62 -6.01 7.81
N VAL A 304 -11.15 -7.23 7.70
CA VAL A 304 -10.34 -8.44 7.55
C VAL A 304 -10.67 -9.09 6.22
N LYS A 305 -9.65 -9.23 5.37
CA LYS A 305 -9.74 -9.80 4.03
C LYS A 305 -8.94 -11.10 3.94
N GLY A 306 -9.26 -11.90 2.93
CA GLY A 306 -8.47 -13.07 2.56
C GLY A 306 -8.65 -14.29 3.46
N LEU A 307 -9.62 -14.31 4.37
CA LEU A 307 -9.99 -15.53 5.11
C LEU A 307 -10.95 -16.37 4.25
N CYS A 308 -10.46 -17.52 3.80
CA CYS A 308 -11.09 -18.40 2.82
C CYS A 308 -12.21 -19.25 3.41
N SER A 309 -12.14 -19.58 4.69
CA SER A 309 -13.10 -20.49 5.33
C SER A 309 -13.74 -19.91 6.60
N ARG A 310 -14.88 -20.48 6.99
CA ARG A 310 -15.50 -20.20 8.29
C ARG A 310 -14.56 -20.54 9.45
N ALA A 311 -13.81 -21.65 9.33
CA ALA A 311 -12.84 -22.07 10.34
C ALA A 311 -11.73 -21.03 10.56
N GLU A 312 -11.19 -20.43 9.50
CA GLU A 312 -10.18 -19.36 9.63
C GLU A 312 -10.74 -18.11 10.31
N ARG A 313 -12.01 -17.75 10.04
CA ARG A 313 -12.68 -16.64 10.74
C ARG A 313 -12.87 -16.94 12.22
N GLU A 314 -13.29 -18.14 12.56
CA GLU A 314 -13.41 -18.59 13.95
C GLU A 314 -12.06 -18.61 14.66
N GLN A 315 -10.99 -18.99 13.96
CA GLN A 315 -9.62 -18.95 14.45
C GLN A 315 -9.13 -17.51 14.70
N PHE A 316 -9.39 -16.58 13.79
CA PHE A 316 -9.13 -15.15 13.99
C PHE A 316 -9.80 -14.64 15.26
N ILE A 317 -11.09 -14.96 15.46
CA ILE A 317 -11.84 -14.59 16.66
C ILE A 317 -11.27 -15.27 17.92
N ALA A 318 -10.87 -16.54 17.82
CA ALA A 318 -10.29 -17.27 18.94
C ALA A 318 -8.95 -16.66 19.39
N ILE A 319 -8.12 -16.21 18.45
CA ILE A 319 -6.86 -15.50 18.74
C ILE A 319 -7.15 -14.19 19.46
N ALA A 320 -8.06 -13.37 18.93
CA ALA A 320 -8.43 -12.11 19.56
C ALA A 320 -9.00 -12.31 20.98
N ARG A 321 -9.77 -13.39 21.19
CA ARG A 321 -10.31 -13.76 22.50
C ARG A 321 -9.22 -14.06 23.54
N ARG A 322 -8.06 -14.60 23.15
CA ARG A 322 -6.92 -14.81 24.07
C ARG A 322 -6.42 -13.51 24.69
N ARG A 323 -6.71 -12.37 24.05
CA ARG A 323 -6.38 -11.02 24.51
C ARG A 323 -7.58 -10.27 25.09
N GLY A 324 -8.69 -10.97 25.37
CA GLY A 324 -9.89 -10.38 25.96
C GLY A 324 -10.83 -9.69 24.97
N LEU A 325 -10.56 -9.76 23.66
CA LEU A 325 -11.42 -9.19 22.63
C LEU A 325 -12.45 -10.24 22.17
N THR A 326 -13.71 -10.05 22.57
CA THR A 326 -14.80 -10.91 22.09
C THR A 326 -15.20 -10.55 20.66
N HIS A 327 -15.86 -11.46 19.95
CA HIS A 327 -16.39 -11.16 18.61
C HIS A 327 -17.35 -9.96 18.63
N GLN A 328 -18.20 -9.88 19.66
CA GLN A 328 -19.12 -8.76 19.83
C GLN A 328 -18.38 -7.45 20.07
N ASN A 329 -17.33 -7.44 20.89
CA ASN A 329 -16.50 -6.25 21.10
C ASN A 329 -15.85 -5.81 19.79
N LEU A 330 -15.25 -6.73 19.04
CA LEU A 330 -14.65 -6.42 17.73
C LEU A 330 -15.68 -5.84 16.75
N ARG A 331 -16.89 -6.40 16.70
CA ARG A 331 -17.94 -5.94 15.79
C ARG A 331 -18.52 -4.58 16.19
N ILE A 332 -18.82 -4.38 17.48
CA ILE A 332 -19.49 -3.16 17.96
C ILE A 332 -18.50 -2.01 18.14
N GLN A 333 -17.36 -2.25 18.80
CA GLN A 333 -16.38 -1.20 19.12
C GLN A 333 -15.47 -0.89 17.93
N HIS A 334 -15.03 -1.92 17.20
CA HIS A 334 -14.05 -1.77 16.13
C HIS A 334 -14.66 -1.93 14.73
N GLY A 335 -15.99 -2.03 14.61
CA GLY A 335 -16.64 -2.17 13.30
C GLY A 335 -16.14 -3.38 12.48
N LEU A 336 -15.75 -4.48 13.14
CA LEU A 336 -15.17 -5.65 12.48
C LEU A 336 -16.07 -6.16 11.35
N ARG A 337 -15.49 -6.27 10.15
CA ARG A 337 -16.12 -6.93 9.00
C ARG A 337 -15.15 -7.88 8.32
N PHE A 338 -15.61 -9.11 8.10
CA PHE A 338 -14.96 -10.05 7.18
C PHE A 338 -15.47 -9.78 5.78
N VAL A 339 -14.56 -9.50 4.86
CA VAL A 339 -14.87 -9.02 3.52
C VAL A 339 -14.23 -9.98 2.52
N LYS A 340 -14.96 -10.33 1.45
CA LYS A 340 -14.38 -11.16 0.38
C LYS A 340 -13.31 -10.36 -0.34
N ARG A 341 -12.36 -11.06 -0.93
CA ARG A 341 -11.27 -10.43 -1.69
C ARG A 341 -11.77 -9.52 -2.81
N SER A 342 -12.83 -9.94 -3.50
CA SER A 342 -13.45 -9.22 -4.62
C SER A 342 -14.26 -8.00 -4.22
N ASP A 343 -14.55 -7.82 -2.93
CA ASP A 343 -15.44 -6.75 -2.49
C ASP A 343 -14.72 -5.42 -2.57
N LYS A 344 -15.36 -4.46 -3.24
CA LYS A 344 -14.86 -3.09 -3.34
C LYS A 344 -14.85 -2.44 -1.95
N SER A 345 -13.69 -1.92 -1.58
CA SER A 345 -13.53 -1.04 -0.43
C SER A 345 -14.07 0.36 -0.75
N GLN A 346 -14.42 1.12 0.29
CA GLN A 346 -14.81 2.53 0.16
C GLN A 346 -13.72 3.39 -0.52
N TRP A 347 -12.48 2.92 -0.52
CA TRP A 347 -11.35 3.61 -1.12
C TRP A 347 -11.25 3.38 -2.63
N ASP A 348 -11.90 2.33 -3.16
CA ASP A 348 -11.86 2.02 -4.59
C ASP A 348 -12.70 3.00 -5.42
N SER A 349 -13.56 3.82 -4.79
CA SER A 349 -14.23 4.95 -5.45
C SER A 349 -13.27 6.05 -5.89
N TYR A 350 -12.02 6.05 -5.40
CA TYR A 350 -10.96 6.98 -5.79
C TYR A 350 -10.09 6.45 -6.94
N MET A 351 -10.31 5.21 -7.38
CA MET A 351 -9.71 4.78 -8.64
C MET A 351 -10.14 5.78 -9.71
N ALA A 352 -9.18 6.22 -10.54
CA ALA A 352 -9.57 6.97 -11.72
C ALA A 352 -10.59 6.11 -12.47
N GLU A 353 -11.66 6.72 -12.99
CA GLU A 353 -12.48 6.06 -14.01
C GLU A 353 -11.50 5.70 -15.13
N THR A 354 -10.99 4.48 -15.11
CA THR A 354 -10.20 3.95 -16.20
C THR A 354 -11.18 3.97 -17.36
N PRO A 355 -10.95 4.78 -18.41
CA PRO A 355 -11.82 4.73 -19.57
C PRO A 355 -11.85 3.27 -19.99
N ASP A 356 -13.04 2.69 -19.94
CA ASP A 356 -13.22 1.26 -20.11
C ASP A 356 -12.54 0.88 -21.43
N PRO A 357 -11.45 0.09 -21.41
CA PRO A 357 -10.75 -0.26 -22.64
C PRO A 357 -11.64 -1.11 -23.57
N SER A 358 -12.76 -1.64 -23.05
CA SER A 358 -13.80 -2.30 -23.84
C SER A 358 -14.77 -1.31 -24.51
N CYS A 359 -14.89 -0.06 -24.04
CA CYS A 359 -15.49 1.04 -24.81
C CYS A 359 -14.48 1.60 -25.81
N LYS A 360 -13.91 0.74 -26.65
CA LYS A 360 -13.66 1.20 -28.01
C LYS A 360 -15.04 1.31 -28.64
N ASP A 361 -15.36 2.52 -29.06
CA ASP A 361 -16.60 2.91 -29.73
C ASP A 361 -16.67 2.20 -31.09
N ASP A 362 -16.77 0.87 -31.06
CA ASP A 362 -17.11 0.03 -32.19
C ASP A 362 -18.62 0.26 -32.31
N GLY A 363 -19.04 1.16 -33.21
CA GLY A 363 -20.42 1.63 -33.34
C GLY A 363 -21.44 0.56 -33.76
N GLU A 364 -21.51 -0.54 -33.04
CA GLU A 364 -22.35 -1.69 -33.27
C GLU A 364 -23.30 -1.83 -32.07
N SER A 365 -24.54 -1.41 -32.31
CA SER A 365 -25.64 -1.48 -31.36
C SER A 365 -25.98 -2.93 -31.04
N CYS A 366 -25.52 -3.43 -29.89
CA CYS A 366 -25.99 -4.70 -29.34
C CYS A 366 -27.24 -4.46 -28.48
N GLU A 367 -28.42 -4.68 -29.07
CA GLU A 367 -29.62 -5.01 -28.31
C GLU A 367 -29.46 -6.45 -27.81
N GLY A 368 -29.38 -6.64 -26.49
CA GLY A 368 -29.20 -7.95 -25.86
C GLY A 368 -30.01 -8.07 -24.58
N GLU A 369 -30.81 -9.13 -24.54
CA GLU A 369 -31.85 -9.47 -23.56
C GLU A 369 -31.33 -9.61 -22.11
N VAL A 370 -32.18 -9.23 -21.16
CA VAL A 370 -31.95 -9.32 -19.71
C VAL A 370 -32.57 -10.61 -19.21
N ASP A 371 -31.74 -11.61 -18.89
CA ASP A 371 -32.14 -12.76 -18.09
C ASP A 371 -31.87 -12.46 -16.60
N THR A 372 -32.96 -12.40 -15.83
CA THR A 372 -32.94 -12.28 -14.36
C THR A 372 -33.14 -13.64 -13.73
N ASP A 373 -32.09 -14.21 -13.13
CA ASP A 373 -32.20 -15.31 -12.16
C ASP A 373 -31.54 -14.89 -10.84
N GLU A 374 -32.37 -14.39 -9.91
CA GLU A 374 -32.05 -14.24 -8.49
C GLU A 374 -32.79 -15.32 -7.69
N GLU A 375 -32.06 -16.34 -7.21
CA GLU A 375 -32.40 -17.13 -6.03
C GLU A 375 -31.08 -17.25 -5.22
N GLY A 376 -30.96 -16.91 -3.95
CA GLY A 376 -31.94 -16.91 -2.87
C GLY A 376 -31.52 -17.97 -1.85
N MET A 377 -30.48 -17.74 -1.04
CA MET A 377 -30.18 -18.60 0.11
C MET A 377 -29.24 -17.91 1.10
N ASP A 378 -29.79 -17.45 2.23
CA ASP A 378 -29.09 -17.40 3.52
C ASP A 378 -30.15 -17.12 4.59
N SER A 379 -30.78 -18.19 5.05
CA SER A 379 -31.50 -18.25 6.31
C SER A 379 -31.09 -19.53 7.00
N ASP A 380 -30.16 -19.43 7.95
CA ASP A 380 -30.02 -20.40 9.03
C ASP A 380 -29.61 -19.63 10.29
N GLU A 381 -30.64 -19.31 11.07
CA GLU A 381 -30.56 -18.99 12.50
C GLU A 381 -30.46 -20.31 13.29
N GLU A 382 -29.39 -20.48 14.06
CA GLU A 382 -29.38 -20.75 15.53
C GLU A 382 -27.96 -21.09 16.03
#